data_AF-A0A7C3Z762-F1
#
_entry.id   AF-A0A7C3Z762-F1
#
_cell.length_a   1.000
_cell.length_b   1.000
_cell.length_c   1.000
_cell.angle_alpha   90.00
_cell.angle_beta   90.00
_cell.angle_gamma   90.00
#
_symmetry.space_group_name_H-M   'P 1'
#
loop_
_entity.id
_entity.type
_entity.pdbx_description
1 polymer ?
#
loop_
_entity_poly.entity_id
_entity_poly.type
_entity_poly.pdbx_seq_one_letter_code
_entity_poly.pdbx_strand_id
1 'polypeptide(L)'
;MKTKIVAVLLTGILLAFPVGLRAADDGKSPLKQFIETQRQQAAAFRQQEITENRAFRETLKGKSKQEKIEALKQFRSQQKQERKAFLQNQHDRLMAFLRERLAGSTNLTEQQKADLLAFFETQYQENMAFYDQQCEETLEFFEKTINDTGLTAEQKKAAIRDFLKEK
;
A
#
# COMPACT_ATOMS: atom_id res chain seq x y z
N MET A 1 20.31 36.26 -4.81
CA MET A 1 19.97 35.14 -3.89
C MET A 1 19.89 33.87 -4.71
N LYS A 2 20.74 32.88 -4.43
CA LYS A 2 20.81 31.62 -5.19
C LYS A 2 19.87 30.60 -4.54
N THR A 3 18.72 30.37 -5.15
CA THR A 3 17.75 29.35 -4.74
C THR A 3 18.37 27.97 -5.01
N LYS A 4 18.84 27.30 -3.97
CA LYS A 4 19.28 25.90 -4.08
C LYS A 4 18.03 25.04 -4.19
N ILE A 5 17.66 24.67 -5.41
CA ILE A 5 16.69 23.61 -5.68
C ILE A 5 17.31 22.32 -5.15
N VAL A 6 16.86 21.87 -3.99
CA VAL A 6 17.20 20.54 -3.47
C VAL A 6 16.38 19.55 -4.28
N ALA A 7 17.00 19.02 -5.33
CA ALA A 7 16.51 17.85 -6.03
C ALA A 7 16.48 16.68 -5.03
N VAL A 8 15.29 16.36 -4.53
CA VAL A 8 15.06 15.12 -3.80
C VAL A 8 15.08 14.01 -4.84
N LEU A 9 16.16 13.23 -4.81
CA LEU A 9 16.40 12.07 -5.67
C LEU A 9 15.20 11.12 -5.66
N LEU A 10 14.59 10.99 -6.84
CA LEU A 10 13.77 9.87 -7.28
C LEU A 10 14.59 8.58 -7.13
N THR A 11 14.50 7.96 -5.97
CA THR A 11 14.94 6.58 -5.78
C THR A 11 13.68 5.72 -5.81
N GLY A 12 13.15 5.55 -7.03
CA GLY A 12 12.21 4.47 -7.32
C GLY A 12 12.96 3.16 -7.15
N ILE A 13 12.98 2.63 -5.92
CA ILE A 13 13.45 1.28 -5.68
C ILE A 13 12.36 0.35 -6.19
N LEU A 14 12.40 0.10 -7.50
CA LEU A 14 11.80 -1.07 -8.12
C LEU A 14 12.48 -2.29 -7.48
N LEU A 15 11.92 -2.80 -6.38
CA LEU A 15 12.27 -4.12 -5.89
C LEU A 15 11.71 -5.14 -6.88
N ALA A 16 12.50 -5.39 -7.92
CA ALA A 16 12.45 -6.62 -8.69
C ALA A 16 12.78 -7.76 -7.72
N PHE A 17 11.76 -8.24 -6.99
CA PHE A 17 11.88 -9.50 -6.28
C PHE A 17 12.01 -10.61 -7.33
N PRO A 18 13.07 -11.41 -7.28
CA PRO A 18 13.26 -12.48 -8.24
C PRO A 18 12.08 -13.43 -8.17
N VAL A 19 11.40 -13.61 -9.31
CA VAL A 19 10.45 -14.69 -9.56
C VAL A 19 11.28 -15.97 -9.64
N GLY A 20 11.65 -16.49 -8.47
CA GLY A 20 12.65 -17.55 -8.37
C GLY A 20 12.67 -18.20 -6.98
N LEU A 21 11.51 -18.42 -6.39
CA LEU A 21 11.41 -19.35 -5.26
C LEU A 21 11.29 -20.76 -5.85
N ARG A 22 12.44 -21.42 -6.00
CA ARG A 22 12.50 -22.89 -6.00
C ARG A 22 11.84 -23.34 -4.69
N ALA A 23 10.72 -24.02 -4.80
CA ALA A 23 10.07 -24.66 -3.66
C ALA A 23 11.06 -25.66 -3.03
N ALA A 24 11.51 -25.37 -1.81
CA ALA A 24 12.03 -26.39 -0.94
C ALA A 24 10.84 -27.28 -0.55
N ASP A 25 11.00 -28.59 -0.74
CA ASP A 25 9.96 -29.57 -0.45
C ASP A 25 9.92 -29.84 1.05
N ASP A 26 9.29 -28.91 1.78
CA ASP A 26 9.16 -28.96 3.24
C ASP A 26 7.99 -29.88 3.70
N GLY A 27 7.40 -30.66 2.79
CA GLY A 27 6.20 -31.48 3.05
C GLY A 27 4.91 -30.67 3.32
N LYS A 28 4.94 -29.34 3.17
CA LYS A 28 3.77 -28.46 3.29
C LYS A 28 2.98 -28.46 1.98
N SER A 29 1.63 -28.43 2.07
CA SER A 29 0.82 -28.33 0.86
C SER A 29 1.09 -27.02 0.11
N PRO A 30 0.99 -27.00 -1.24
CA PRO A 30 1.25 -25.79 -2.04
C PRO A 30 0.44 -24.57 -1.58
N LEU A 31 -0.79 -24.77 -1.10
CA LEU A 31 -1.63 -23.72 -0.54
C LEU A 31 -1.03 -23.10 0.74
N LYS A 32 -0.51 -23.94 1.66
CA LYS A 32 0.12 -23.44 2.89
C LYS A 32 1.37 -22.62 2.59
N GLN A 33 2.20 -23.10 1.66
CA GLN A 33 3.41 -22.38 1.22
C GLN A 33 3.05 -21.05 0.57
N PHE A 34 2.02 -20.99 -0.28
CA PHE A 34 1.54 -19.76 -0.88
C PHE A 34 1.08 -18.75 0.19
N ILE A 35 0.23 -19.18 1.13
CA ILE A 35 -0.27 -18.31 2.22
C ILE A 35 0.89 -17.79 3.09
N GLU A 36 1.83 -18.65 3.44
CA GLU A 36 3.00 -18.28 4.24
C GLU A 36 3.87 -17.24 3.51
N THR A 37 4.10 -17.44 2.21
CA THR A 37 4.84 -16.49 1.38
C THR A 37 4.16 -15.13 1.32
N GLN A 38 2.84 -15.09 1.09
CA GLN A 38 2.07 -13.82 1.08
C GLN A 38 2.13 -13.12 2.44
N ARG A 39 2.04 -13.87 3.55
CA ARG A 39 2.16 -13.32 4.91
C ARG A 39 3.54 -12.73 5.17
N GLN A 40 4.61 -13.42 4.76
CA GLN A 40 5.98 -12.93 4.89
C GLN A 40 6.18 -11.65 4.07
N GLN A 41 5.68 -11.60 2.84
CA GLN A 41 5.74 -10.41 1.99
C GLN A 41 4.98 -9.23 2.60
N ALA A 42 3.77 -9.46 3.12
CA ALA A 42 3.01 -8.42 3.80
C ALA A 42 3.70 -7.91 5.07
N ALA A 43 4.32 -8.80 5.85
CA ALA A 43 5.09 -8.41 7.03
C ALA A 43 6.33 -7.59 6.66
N ALA A 44 7.05 -8.00 5.62
CA ALA A 44 8.22 -7.28 5.11
C ALA A 44 7.83 -5.88 4.60
N PHE A 45 6.76 -5.79 3.81
CA PHE A 45 6.24 -4.51 3.31
C PHE A 45 5.84 -3.57 4.45
N ARG A 46 5.14 -4.09 5.48
CA ARG A 46 4.79 -3.29 6.67
C ARG A 46 6.04 -2.79 7.40
N GLN A 47 7.07 -3.62 7.55
CA GLN A 47 8.31 -3.23 8.21
C GLN A 47 9.07 -2.16 7.41
N GLN A 48 9.03 -2.25 6.07
CA GLN A 48 9.55 -1.23 5.17
C GLN A 48 8.81 0.10 5.39
N GLU A 49 7.47 0.12 5.35
CA GLU A 49 6.68 1.33 5.57
C GLU A 49 6.99 1.98 6.93
N ILE A 50 7.12 1.19 8.00
CA ILE A 50 7.47 1.71 9.33
C ILE A 50 8.85 2.38 9.30
N THR A 51 9.80 1.76 8.62
CA THR A 51 11.18 2.26 8.52
C THR A 51 11.23 3.55 7.71
N GLU A 52 10.56 3.60 6.57
CA GLU A 52 10.44 4.78 5.72
C GLU A 52 9.75 5.93 6.45
N ASN A 53 8.64 5.64 7.15
CA ASN A 53 7.95 6.65 7.96
C ASN A 53 8.86 7.24 9.05
N ARG A 54 9.69 6.41 9.69
CA ARG A 54 10.65 6.88 10.69
C ARG A 54 11.72 7.75 10.04
N ALA A 55 12.32 7.29 8.95
CA ALA A 55 13.33 8.05 8.22
C ALA A 55 12.79 9.39 7.71
N PHE A 56 11.58 9.38 7.15
CA PHE A 56 10.91 10.58 6.67
C PHE A 56 10.72 11.62 7.79
N ARG A 57 10.27 11.20 8.98
CA ARG A 57 10.12 12.12 10.14
C ARG A 57 11.44 12.80 10.52
N GLU A 58 12.56 12.11 10.39
CA GLU A 58 13.87 12.70 10.63
C GLU A 58 14.20 13.80 9.61
N THR A 59 13.83 13.60 8.34
CA THR A 59 14.01 14.63 7.28
C THR A 59 13.20 15.90 7.53
N LEU A 60 12.14 15.83 8.35
CA LEU A 60 11.30 16.97 8.70
C LEU A 60 11.89 17.86 9.80
N LYS A 61 12.93 17.41 10.52
CA LYS A 61 13.54 18.20 11.59
C LYS A 61 14.17 19.48 11.03
N GLY A 62 13.98 20.60 11.71
CA GLY A 62 14.50 21.91 11.29
C GLY A 62 13.78 22.58 10.10
N LYS A 63 12.89 21.87 9.38
CA LYS A 63 12.10 22.47 8.29
C LYS A 63 11.03 23.44 8.82
N SER A 64 10.75 24.47 8.04
CA SER A 64 9.62 25.39 8.28
C SER A 64 8.28 24.65 8.18
N LYS A 65 7.21 25.27 8.68
CA LYS A 65 5.86 24.67 8.62
C LYS A 65 5.41 24.39 7.19
N GLN A 66 5.67 25.31 6.26
CA GLN A 66 5.26 25.18 4.86
C GLN A 66 6.02 24.03 4.18
N GLU A 67 7.34 23.97 4.33
CA GLU A 67 8.16 22.88 3.78
C GLU A 67 7.78 21.51 4.34
N LYS A 68 7.36 21.44 5.61
CA LYS A 68 6.87 20.20 6.21
C LYS A 68 5.57 19.72 5.57
N ILE A 69 4.65 20.64 5.27
CA ILE A 69 3.36 20.31 4.64
C ILE A 69 3.61 19.78 3.23
N GLU A 70 4.43 20.48 2.44
CA GLU A 70 4.75 20.07 1.06
C GLU A 70 5.46 18.72 1.02
N ALA A 71 6.48 18.52 1.88
CA ALA A 71 7.18 17.24 2.00
C ALA A 71 6.23 16.11 2.42
N LEU A 72 5.28 16.37 3.32
CA LEU A 72 4.30 15.38 3.75
C LEU A 72 3.33 15.01 2.63
N LYS A 73 2.85 15.99 1.85
CA LYS A 73 1.97 15.73 0.69
C LYS A 73 2.67 14.82 -0.33
N GLN A 74 3.92 15.14 -0.68
CA GLN A 74 4.72 14.33 -1.61
C GLN A 74 4.93 12.91 -1.08
N PHE A 75 5.37 12.79 0.18
CA PHE A 75 5.64 11.49 0.78
C PHE A 75 4.38 10.61 0.89
N ARG A 76 3.21 11.19 1.22
CA ARG A 76 1.94 10.46 1.25
C ARG A 76 1.47 10.03 -0.14
N SER A 77 1.66 10.88 -1.15
CA SER A 77 1.37 10.52 -2.54
C SER A 77 2.23 9.34 -3.00
N GLN A 78 3.52 9.35 -2.67
CA GLN A 78 4.44 8.25 -2.95
C GLN A 78 4.02 6.96 -2.23
N GLN A 79 3.75 7.01 -0.92
CA GLN A 79 3.28 5.83 -0.18
C GLN A 79 1.99 5.24 -0.75
N LYS A 80 1.07 6.08 -1.22
CA LYS A 80 -0.15 5.61 -1.89
C LYS A 80 0.21 4.80 -3.14
N GLN A 81 1.10 5.31 -3.99
CA GLN A 81 1.52 4.62 -5.22
C GLN A 81 2.23 3.30 -4.92
N GLU A 82 3.16 3.29 -3.97
CA GLU A 82 3.89 2.09 -3.55
C GLU A 82 2.95 1.01 -3.01
N ARG A 83 1.99 1.41 -2.18
CA ARG A 83 0.99 0.48 -1.64
C ARG A 83 0.07 -0.06 -2.74
N LYS A 84 -0.38 0.76 -3.69
CA LYS A 84 -1.15 0.27 -4.85
C LYS A 84 -0.35 -0.75 -5.66
N ALA A 85 0.92 -0.48 -5.92
CA ALA A 85 1.80 -1.40 -6.64
C ALA A 85 1.98 -2.72 -5.88
N PHE A 86 2.16 -2.67 -4.56
CA PHE A 86 2.24 -3.86 -3.72
C PHE A 86 0.95 -4.69 -3.77
N LEU A 87 -0.22 -4.05 -3.61
CA LEU A 87 -1.52 -4.72 -3.67
C LEU A 87 -1.78 -5.36 -5.04
N GLN A 88 -1.45 -4.66 -6.13
CA GLN A 88 -1.52 -5.21 -7.49
C GLN A 88 -0.63 -6.45 -7.63
N ASN A 89 0.61 -6.40 -7.14
CA ASN A 89 1.49 -7.55 -7.22
C ASN A 89 0.98 -8.76 -6.41
N GLN A 90 0.38 -8.52 -5.24
CA GLN A 90 -0.25 -9.57 -4.44
C GLN A 90 -1.43 -10.20 -5.17
N HIS A 91 -2.26 -9.37 -5.83
CA HIS A 91 -3.38 -9.81 -6.66
C HIS A 91 -2.91 -10.66 -7.84
N ASP A 92 -1.93 -10.18 -8.61
CA ASP A 92 -1.41 -10.91 -9.77
C ASP A 92 -0.89 -12.29 -9.40
N ARG A 93 -0.18 -12.39 -8.26
CA ARG A 93 0.31 -13.67 -7.71
C ARG A 93 -0.84 -14.59 -7.30
N LEU A 94 -1.87 -14.05 -6.64
CA LEU A 94 -3.06 -14.81 -6.27
C LEU A 94 -3.78 -15.34 -7.52
N MET A 95 -3.99 -14.50 -8.53
CA MET A 95 -4.65 -14.89 -9.76
C MET A 95 -3.84 -15.95 -10.53
N ALA A 96 -2.52 -15.83 -10.58
CA ALA A 96 -1.65 -16.86 -11.15
C ALA A 96 -1.81 -18.20 -10.41
N PHE A 97 -1.74 -18.18 -9.08
CA PHE A 97 -1.93 -19.37 -8.25
C PHE A 97 -3.32 -20.01 -8.44
N LEU A 98 -4.38 -19.21 -8.46
CA LEU A 98 -5.75 -19.68 -8.69
C LEU A 98 -5.92 -20.32 -10.06
N ARG A 99 -5.38 -19.69 -11.13
CA ARG A 99 -5.44 -20.24 -12.49
C ARG A 99 -4.75 -21.60 -12.57
N GLU A 100 -3.56 -21.75 -12.00
CA GLU A 100 -2.84 -23.01 -11.96
C GLU A 100 -3.65 -24.11 -11.24
N ARG A 101 -4.25 -23.76 -10.09
CA ARG A 101 -5.04 -24.71 -9.30
C ARG A 101 -6.35 -25.11 -9.98
N LEU A 102 -7.02 -24.16 -10.64
CA LEU A 102 -8.27 -24.42 -11.35
C LEU A 102 -8.03 -25.20 -12.65
N ALA A 103 -6.92 -24.99 -13.34
CA ALA A 103 -6.55 -25.76 -14.53
C ALA A 103 -6.43 -27.26 -14.22
N GLY A 104 -5.87 -27.62 -13.06
CA GLY A 104 -5.77 -29.00 -12.58
C GLY A 104 -7.06 -29.58 -12.00
N SER A 105 -8.15 -28.82 -11.91
CA SER A 105 -9.40 -29.30 -11.32
C SER A 105 -10.26 -30.03 -12.34
N THR A 106 -10.60 -31.29 -12.03
CA THR A 106 -11.54 -32.13 -12.80
C THR A 106 -12.98 -32.04 -12.32
N ASN A 107 -13.21 -31.41 -11.16
CA ASN A 107 -14.52 -31.36 -10.50
C ASN A 107 -15.32 -30.10 -10.86
N LEU A 108 -14.75 -29.23 -11.70
CA LEU A 108 -15.35 -27.96 -12.10
C LEU A 108 -15.41 -27.89 -13.62
N THR A 109 -16.52 -27.37 -14.14
CA THR A 109 -16.61 -27.01 -15.56
C THR A 109 -15.76 -25.78 -15.85
N GLU A 110 -15.43 -25.57 -17.12
CA GLU A 110 -14.70 -24.35 -17.53
C GLU A 110 -15.46 -23.08 -17.18
N GLN A 111 -16.80 -23.09 -17.25
CA GLN A 111 -17.63 -21.98 -16.81
C GLN A 111 -17.46 -21.70 -15.31
N GLN A 112 -17.52 -22.73 -14.46
CA GLN A 112 -17.34 -22.56 -13.01
C GLN A 112 -15.95 -22.04 -12.65
N LYS A 113 -14.90 -22.47 -13.38
CA LYS A 113 -13.55 -21.94 -13.20
C LYS A 113 -13.48 -20.46 -13.56
N ALA A 114 -14.10 -20.07 -14.68
CA ALA A 114 -14.16 -18.68 -15.12
C ALA A 114 -14.91 -17.80 -14.11
N ASP A 115 -16.05 -18.27 -13.61
CA ASP A 115 -16.87 -17.54 -12.62
C ASP A 115 -16.12 -17.31 -11.31
N LEU A 116 -15.35 -18.31 -10.84
CA LEU A 116 -14.51 -18.15 -9.66
C LEU A 116 -13.41 -17.09 -9.86
N LEU A 117 -12.71 -17.13 -11.00
CA LEU A 117 -11.68 -16.14 -11.31
C LEU A 117 -12.29 -14.72 -11.43
N ALA A 118 -13.46 -14.61 -12.05
CA ALA A 118 -14.18 -13.34 -12.16
C ALA A 118 -14.58 -12.79 -10.78
N PHE A 119 -15.05 -13.65 -9.86
CA PHE A 119 -15.37 -13.25 -8.50
C PHE A 119 -14.16 -12.63 -7.78
N PHE A 120 -12.98 -13.27 -7.83
CA PHE A 120 -11.77 -12.71 -7.21
C PHE A 120 -11.32 -11.40 -7.85
N GLU A 121 -11.46 -11.27 -9.17
CA GLU A 121 -11.16 -10.03 -9.88
C GLU A 121 -12.09 -8.88 -9.44
N THR A 122 -13.41 -9.13 -9.37
CA THR A 122 -14.38 -8.13 -8.89
C THR A 122 -14.07 -7.71 -7.45
N GLN A 123 -13.78 -8.66 -6.56
CA GLN A 123 -13.42 -8.35 -5.17
C GLN A 123 -12.15 -7.51 -5.08
N TYR A 124 -11.15 -7.76 -5.93
CA TYR A 124 -9.96 -6.91 -6.00
C TYR A 124 -10.30 -5.48 -6.43
N GLN A 125 -11.10 -5.32 -7.47
CA GLN A 125 -11.49 -4.01 -7.99
C GLN A 125 -12.30 -3.20 -6.97
N GLU A 126 -13.26 -3.82 -6.28
CA GLU A 126 -14.03 -3.20 -5.21
C GLU A 126 -13.13 -2.74 -4.06
N ASN A 127 -12.19 -3.59 -3.63
CA ASN A 127 -11.25 -3.26 -2.57
C ASN A 127 -10.30 -2.12 -2.98
N MET A 128 -9.85 -2.09 -4.24
CA MET A 128 -9.01 -1.01 -4.75
C MET A 128 -9.76 0.32 -4.84
N ALA A 129 -11.02 0.29 -5.27
CA ALA A 129 -11.87 1.47 -5.31
C ALA A 129 -12.10 2.02 -3.89
N PHE A 130 -12.43 1.15 -2.93
CA PHE A 130 -12.57 1.53 -1.53
C PHE A 130 -11.26 2.10 -0.96
N TYR A 131 -10.13 1.47 -1.24
CA TYR A 131 -8.82 1.96 -0.82
C TYR A 131 -8.51 3.36 -1.39
N ASP A 132 -8.79 3.59 -2.67
CA ASP A 132 -8.59 4.90 -3.30
C ASP A 132 -9.46 5.99 -2.65
N GLN A 133 -10.74 5.69 -2.43
CA GLN A 133 -11.67 6.58 -1.76
C GLN A 133 -11.20 6.92 -0.34
N GLN A 134 -10.80 5.92 0.44
CA GLN A 134 -10.29 6.11 1.80
C GLN A 134 -9.04 7.02 1.83
N CYS A 135 -8.14 6.86 0.86
CA CYS A 135 -6.96 7.70 0.74
C CYS A 135 -7.33 9.15 0.40
N GLU A 136 -8.29 9.35 -0.51
CA GLU A 136 -8.77 10.67 -0.91
C GLU A 136 -9.45 11.39 0.25
N GLU A 137 -10.43 10.74 0.91
CA GLU A 137 -11.10 11.27 2.10
C GLU A 137 -10.12 11.66 3.20
N THR A 138 -9.10 10.82 3.42
CA THR A 138 -8.06 11.11 4.40
C THR A 138 -7.28 12.37 4.01
N LEU A 139 -6.79 12.46 2.77
CA LEU A 139 -6.00 13.61 2.32
C LEU A 139 -6.81 14.91 2.38
N GLU A 140 -8.06 14.88 1.93
CA GLU A 140 -8.98 16.02 2.00
C GLU A 140 -9.24 16.47 3.44
N PHE A 141 -9.49 15.51 4.35
CA PHE A 141 -9.68 15.82 5.76
C PHE A 141 -8.45 16.51 6.35
N PHE A 142 -7.25 15.96 6.13
CA PHE A 142 -6.00 16.54 6.61
C PHE A 142 -5.77 17.95 6.05
N GLU A 143 -6.01 18.15 4.75
CA GLU A 143 -5.85 19.45 4.10
C GLU A 143 -6.80 20.49 4.70
N LYS A 144 -8.08 20.15 4.85
CA LYS A 144 -9.09 20.99 5.49
C LYS A 144 -8.68 21.35 6.92
N THR A 145 -8.35 20.36 7.75
CA THR A 145 -8.00 20.58 9.16
C THR A 145 -6.74 21.43 9.32
N ILE A 146 -5.71 21.23 8.49
CA ILE A 146 -4.46 22.00 8.61
C ILE A 146 -4.67 23.47 8.21
N ASN A 147 -5.51 23.72 7.20
CA ASN A 147 -5.77 25.05 6.67
C ASN A 147 -6.87 25.83 7.43
N ASP A 148 -7.63 25.17 8.30
CA ASP A 148 -8.66 25.82 9.11
C ASP A 148 -8.06 26.85 10.09
N THR A 149 -8.33 28.13 9.87
CA THR A 149 -7.81 29.23 10.72
C THR A 149 -8.58 29.40 12.03
N GLY A 150 -9.76 28.78 12.16
CA GLY A 150 -10.56 28.76 13.38
C GLY A 150 -10.10 27.74 14.42
N LEU A 151 -9.24 26.78 14.05
CA LEU A 151 -8.72 25.76 14.95
C LEU A 151 -7.33 26.09 15.47
N THR A 152 -7.14 25.95 16.78
CA THR A 152 -5.83 25.94 17.42
C THR A 152 -5.03 24.69 17.04
N ALA A 153 -3.71 24.71 17.25
CA ALA A 153 -2.86 23.57 16.96
C ALA A 153 -3.28 22.28 17.72
N GLU A 154 -3.74 22.40 18.97
CA GLU A 154 -4.21 21.24 19.75
C GLU A 154 -5.56 20.71 19.24
N GLN A 155 -6.48 21.60 18.84
CA GLN A 155 -7.75 21.17 18.24
C GLN A 155 -7.52 20.46 16.89
N LYS A 156 -6.57 20.93 16.07
CA LYS A 156 -6.19 20.25 14.83
C LYS A 156 -5.63 18.85 15.09
N LYS A 157 -4.75 18.70 16.09
CA LYS A 157 -4.22 17.39 16.48
C LYS A 157 -5.31 16.45 17.00
N ALA A 158 -6.26 16.97 17.77
CA ALA A 158 -7.40 16.20 18.27
C ALA A 158 -8.30 15.72 17.12
N ALA A 159 -8.71 16.63 16.23
CA ALA A 159 -9.54 16.30 15.07
C ALA A 159 -8.90 15.24 14.17
N ILE A 160 -7.60 15.37 13.89
CA ILE A 160 -6.83 14.36 13.14
C ILE A 160 -6.82 13.01 13.88
N ARG A 161 -6.61 13.01 15.19
CA ARG A 161 -6.56 11.77 15.98
C ARG A 161 -7.91 11.06 15.98
N ASP A 162 -9.00 11.81 16.12
CA ASP A 162 -10.35 11.25 16.20
C ASP A 162 -10.79 10.69 14.85
N PHE A 163 -10.53 11.42 13.75
CA PHE A 163 -10.74 10.90 12.39
C PHE A 163 -9.99 9.58 12.14
N LEU A 164 -8.74 9.47 12.59
CA LEU A 164 -7.95 8.25 12.43
C LEU A 164 -8.38 7.08 13.32
N LYS A 165 -9.21 7.31 14.35
CA LYS A 165 -9.76 6.23 15.20
C LYS A 165 -11.08 5.67 14.69
N GLU A 166 -11.82 6.47 13.94
CA GLU A 166 -13.12 6.09 13.36
C GLU A 166 -12.97 5.31 12.03
N LYS A 167 -11.74 5.19 11.53
CA LYS A 167 -11.34 4.43 10.34
C LYS A 167 -10.69 3.11 10.73
#